data_AF-A0A822FBE5-F1
#
_entry.id   AF-A0A822FBE5-F1
#
_cell.length_a   1.000
_cell.length_b   1.000
_cell.length_c   1.000
_cell.angle_alpha   90.00
_cell.angle_beta   90.00
_cell.angle_gamma   90.00
#
_symmetry.space_group_name_H-M   'P 1'
#
loop_
_entity.id
_entity.type
_entity.pdbx_description
1 polymer ?
#
loop_
_entity_poly.entity_id
_entity_poly.type
_entity_poly.pdbx_seq_one_letter_code
_entity_poly.pdbx_strand_id
1 'polypeptide(L)' 'QSKQTNLFAGTDKCKPTTRCEPLFGFGFRRGGYQCLCQPGYRYPPYQDGPFKGYIIEKATQEEYVNNFDCIKVE' A
#
# COMPACT_ATOMS: atom_id res chain seq x y z
N GLN A 1 9.83 -15.74 -12.96
CA GLN A 1 8.82 -15.10 -12.08
C GLN A 1 9.55 -14.55 -10.86
N SER A 2 9.72 -13.22 -10.77
CA SER A 2 10.28 -12.59 -9.56
C SER A 2 9.21 -12.65 -8.48
N LYS A 3 9.35 -13.56 -7.52
CA LYS A 3 8.62 -13.49 -6.26
C LYS A 3 9.09 -12.21 -5.61
N GLN A 4 8.31 -11.13 -5.75
CA GLN A 4 8.62 -9.85 -5.14
C GLN A 4 8.59 -10.09 -3.63
N THR A 5 9.76 -10.42 -3.09
CA THR A 5 9.93 -10.80 -1.71
C THR A 5 9.70 -9.53 -0.96
N ASN A 6 8.63 -9.51 -0.18
CA ASN A 6 8.24 -8.36 0.59
C ASN A 6 9.45 -7.88 1.39
N LEU A 7 9.99 -6.70 1.02
CA LEU A 7 11.22 -6.19 1.62
C LEU A 7 11.07 -5.98 3.13
N PHE A 8 9.83 -5.76 3.58
CA PHE A 8 9.46 -5.57 4.97
C PHE A 8 9.09 -6.88 5.66
N ALA A 9 9.49 -8.04 5.11
CA ALA A 9 9.22 -9.37 5.66
C ALA A 9 7.73 -9.63 5.97
N GLY A 10 6.82 -8.98 5.23
CA GLY A 10 5.37 -9.12 5.43
C GLY A 10 4.82 -8.32 6.61
N THR A 11 5.57 -7.35 7.13
CA THR A 11 5.10 -6.43 8.20
C THR A 11 4.34 -5.21 7.65
N ASP A 12 4.36 -4.98 6.34
CA ASP A 12 3.52 -3.98 5.70
C ASP A 12 2.03 -4.35 5.78
N LYS A 13 1.20 -3.32 5.78
CA LYS A 13 -0.26 -3.45 5.82
C LYS A 13 -0.92 -3.20 4.44
N CYS A 14 -0.22 -3.42 3.33
CA CYS A 14 -0.82 -3.22 2.01
C CYS A 14 -2.01 -4.17 1.78
N LYS A 15 -3.07 -3.67 1.12
CA LYS A 15 -4.25 -4.46 0.77
C LYS A 15 -3.99 -5.39 -0.43
N PRO A 16 -4.77 -6.47 -0.61
CA PRO A 16 -4.60 -7.40 -1.73
C PRO A 16 -4.67 -6.76 -3.13
N THR A 17 -5.41 -5.66 -3.28
CA THR A 17 -5.53 -4.87 -4.53
C THR A 17 -4.33 -3.96 -4.80
N THR A 18 -3.36 -3.95 -3.90
CA THR A 18 -2.16 -3.11 -3.94
C THR A 18 -0.88 -3.95 -3.92
N ARG A 19 0.26 -3.33 -4.23
CA ARG A 19 1.61 -3.89 -4.11
C ARG A 19 2.49 -2.96 -3.28
N CYS A 20 3.34 -3.53 -2.43
CA CYS A 20 4.23 -2.79 -1.55
C CYS A 20 5.52 -2.37 -2.28
N GLU A 21 5.87 -1.10 -2.20
CA GLU A 21 7.15 -0.55 -2.66
C GLU A 21 7.83 0.24 -1.54
N PRO A 22 9.14 0.06 -1.30
CA PRO A 22 9.87 0.85 -0.33
C PRO A 22 9.99 2.32 -0.75
N LEU A 23 10.00 3.23 0.21
CA LEU A 23 10.30 4.64 -0.03
C LEU A 23 11.80 4.87 0.02
N PHE A 24 12.35 5.44 -1.06
CA PHE A 24 13.77 5.79 -1.11
C PHE A 24 14.13 6.80 0.00
N GLY A 25 15.26 6.57 0.69
CA GLY A 25 15.71 7.41 1.79
C GLY A 25 15.06 7.14 3.16
N PHE A 26 14.02 6.30 3.24
CA PHE A 26 13.38 5.94 4.52
C PHE A 26 14.03 4.73 5.19
N GLY A 27 14.79 3.92 4.45
CA GLY A 27 15.37 2.67 4.95
C GLY A 27 14.30 1.72 5.49
N PHE A 28 14.62 1.00 6.57
CA PHE A 28 13.70 0.06 7.22
C PHE A 28 12.85 0.70 8.32
N ARG A 29 12.61 2.01 8.26
CA ARG A 29 11.78 2.71 9.26
C ARG A 29 10.31 2.30 9.09
N ARG A 30 9.59 2.26 10.22
CA ARG A 30 8.14 2.06 10.27
C ARG A 30 7.42 3.05 9.35
N GLY A 31 6.48 2.58 8.53
CA GLY A 31 5.81 3.39 7.51
C GLY A 31 6.68 3.79 6.31
N GLY A 32 7.92 3.29 6.21
CA GLY A 32 8.88 3.56 5.12
C GLY A 32 8.57 2.88 3.80
N TYR A 33 7.29 2.64 3.51
CA TYR A 33 6.79 2.00 2.31
C TYR A 33 5.56 2.73 1.78
N GLN A 34 5.16 2.41 0.56
CA GLN A 34 3.90 2.85 -0.03
C GLN A 34 3.24 1.69 -0.76
N CYS A 35 1.90 1.67 -0.76
CA CYS A 35 1.11 0.68 -1.46
C CYS A 35 0.58 1.29 -2.76
N LEU A 36 1.03 0.75 -3.89
CA LEU A 36 0.58 1.15 -5.22
C LEU A 36 -0.51 0.21 -5.70
N CYS A 37 -1.46 0.70 -6.49
CA CYS A 37 -2.41 -0.19 -7.15
C CYS A 37 -1.71 -1.21 -8.05
N GLN A 38 -2.20 -2.45 -8.04
CA GLN A 38 -1.75 -3.47 -8.97
C GLN A 38 -2.22 -3.15 -10.41
N PRO A 39 -1.54 -3.69 -11.44
CA PRO A 39 -2.03 -3.58 -12.82
C PRO A 39 -3.49 -4.06 -12.94
N GLY A 40 -4.32 -3.34 -13.70
CA GLY A 40 -5.76 -3.60 -13.78
C GLY A 40 -6.58 -2.97 -12.66
N TYR A 41 -5.96 -2.23 -11.74
CA TYR A 41 -6.61 -1.42 -10.72
C TYR A 41 -6.17 0.05 -10.80
N ARG A 42 -7.05 0.95 -10.35
CA ARG A 42 -6.81 2.39 -10.25
C ARG A 42 -7.12 2.91 -8.86
N TYR A 43 -6.57 4.07 -8.51
CA TYR A 43 -6.89 4.73 -7.25
C TYR A 43 -8.34 5.23 -7.23
N PRO A 44 -8.99 5.23 -6.06
CA PRO A 44 -10.26 5.93 -5.86
C PRO A 44 -10.14 7.43 -6.17
N PRO A 45 -11.23 8.11 -6.59
CA PRO A 45 -11.19 9.53 -6.96
C PRO A 45 -10.72 10.48 -5.85
N TYR A 46 -10.91 10.09 -4.59
CA TYR A 46 -10.50 10.87 -3.42
C TYR A 46 -9.04 10.63 -3.00
N GLN A 47 -8.36 9.64 -3.60
CA GLN A 47 -7.01 9.26 -3.26
C GLN A 47 -6.03 9.83 -4.28
N ASP A 48 -5.18 10.76 -3.84
CA ASP A 48 -4.12 11.31 -4.68
C ASP A 48 -2.83 10.47 -4.56
N GLY A 49 -2.63 9.58 -5.52
CA GLY A 49 -1.46 8.73 -5.63
C GLY A 49 -1.38 7.57 -4.61
N PRO A 50 -0.20 6.97 -4.41
CA PRO A 50 -0.02 5.77 -3.60
C PRO A 50 -0.40 5.95 -2.13
N PHE A 51 -0.97 4.91 -1.54
CA PHE A 51 -1.27 4.90 -0.10
C PHE A 51 0.04 4.83 0.70
N LYS A 52 0.33 5.84 1.52
CA LYS A 52 1.58 5.90 2.29
C LYS A 52 1.51 4.99 3.51
N GLY A 53 2.54 4.17 3.71
CA GLY A 53 2.61 3.19 4.79
C GLY A 53 2.39 3.81 6.18
N TYR A 54 2.98 4.97 6.45
CA TYR A 54 2.79 5.67 7.73
C TYR A 54 1.34 6.10 8.00
N ILE A 55 0.51 6.28 6.98
CA ILE A 55 -0.93 6.58 7.12
C ILE A 55 -1.67 5.28 7.43
N ILE A 56 -1.42 4.23 6.63
CA ILE A 56 -2.05 2.91 6.79
C ILE A 56 -1.77 2.34 8.20
N GLU A 57 -0.55 2.52 8.70
CA GLU A 57 -0.15 2.01 10.00
C GLU A 57 -0.75 2.77 11.19
N LYS A 58 -1.15 4.03 10.98
CA LYS A 58 -1.84 4.85 11.99
C LYS A 58 -3.36 4.72 11.95
N ALA A 59 -3.91 4.22 10.84
CA ALA A 59 -5.35 4.05 10.66
C ALA A 59 -5.94 3.14 11.75
N THR A 60 -7.14 3.50 12.21
CA THR A 60 -8.00 2.62 13.00
C THR A 60 -8.38 1.39 12.19
N GLN A 61 -8.88 0.36 12.87
CA GLN A 61 -9.33 -0.84 12.20
C GLN A 61 -10.47 -0.56 11.21
N GLU A 62 -11.41 0.32 11.57
CA GLU A 62 -12.52 0.71 10.70
C GLU A 62 -12.03 1.48 9.46
N GLU A 63 -11.15 2.47 9.64
CA GLU A 63 -10.55 3.19 8.51
C GLU A 63 -9.78 2.24 7.60
N TYR A 64 -9.02 1.29 8.18
CA TYR A 64 -8.28 0.30 7.42
C TYR A 64 -9.20 -0.60 6.60
N VAL A 65 -10.28 -1.09 7.18
CA VAL A 65 -11.23 -1.98 6.49
C VAL A 65 -11.92 -1.24 5.33
N ASN A 66 -12.32 0.01 5.55
CA ASN A 66 -13.10 0.78 4.58
C ASN A 66 -12.27 1.50 3.51
N ASN A 67 -10.95 1.64 3.70
CA ASN A 67 -10.07 2.40 2.80
C ASN A 67 -8.86 1.57 2.34
N PHE A 68 -7.96 2.21 1.58
CA PHE A 68 -6.70 1.67 1.06
C PHE A 68 -6.84 0.57 0.00
N ASP A 69 -8.05 0.34 -0.49
CA ASP A 69 -8.33 -0.55 -1.61
C ASP A 69 -8.34 0.20 -2.94
N CYS A 70 -7.82 -0.45 -3.98
CA CYS A 70 -7.90 0.06 -5.35
C CYS A 70 -9.15 -0.47 -6.05
N ILE A 71 -9.66 0.32 -7.00
CA ILE A 71 -10.85 0.01 -7.78
C ILE A 71 -10.41 -0.72 -9.05
N LYS A 72 -11.07 -1.82 -9.40
CA LYS A 72 -10.80 -2.54 -10.65
C LYS A 72 -11.12 -1.65 -11.86
N VAL A 73 -10.24 -1.63 -12.85
CA VAL A 73 -10.49 -0.98 -14.13
C VAL A 73 -11.27 -1.97 -14.99
N GLU A 74 -12.47 -1.58 -15.42
CA GLU A 74 -13.28 -2.31 -16.41
C GLU A 74 -12.83 -1.97 -17.84
#